data_AF-R8BAY6-F1
#
_entry.id   AF-R8BAY6-F1
#
_cell.length_a   1.000
_cell.length_b   1.000
_cell.length_c   1.000
_cell.angle_alpha   90.00
_cell.angle_beta   90.00
_cell.angle_gamma   90.00
#
_symmetry.space_group_name_H-M   'P 1'
#
loop_
_entity.id
_entity.type
_entity.pdbx_description
1 polymer ?
#
loop_
_entity_poly.entity_id
_entity_poly.type
_entity_poly.pdbx_seq_one_letter_code
_entity_poly.pdbx_strand_id
1 'polypeptide(L)'
;MVLPPALSIPLLAASRRLELPPVATYAALNLWNYDVTSSGASPSDLDSLTAQFTFTGTESESWFYMVSVAMEALGGPVIPTVLRAMKAIHVHDYAAITTAFESVTSCIRSLKAMLERMHERCDPNVFYHDIRPFLAGSKNMGHAGLPRGVFYDEGDGRGEWQQWRGGSNGQSSLIQFLDIVLGVEHTADRHSSPHAPAPGEKQTPSFHEEVRTYMPGPHMRFLQAVSRMGSLRTFALQEGDSEEQRRCSEAYKTAIDAMTELRNAHLGIVTRYIVLPSRKPNSSGVKNLAGVSSSISQEGQGNGANKLTGTGGTALMPFLKKARDETIAAILPAH
;
A
#
# COMPACT_ATOMS: atom_id res chain seq x y z
N MET A 1 17.61 -13.87 15.50
CA MET A 1 17.78 -12.51 16.04
C MET A 1 16.90 -12.35 17.27
N VAL A 2 17.44 -11.79 18.35
CA VAL A 2 16.72 -11.53 19.61
C VAL A 2 16.71 -10.02 19.84
N LEU A 3 15.54 -9.44 20.09
CA LEU A 3 15.40 -8.05 20.48
C LEU A 3 15.39 -7.99 22.03
N PRO A 4 16.30 -7.26 22.67
CA PRO A 4 16.46 -7.30 24.13
C PRO A 4 15.26 -6.65 24.85
N PRO A 5 15.00 -7.00 26.13
CA PRO A 5 13.85 -6.51 26.89
C PRO A 5 13.74 -4.98 26.95
N ALA A 6 14.87 -4.28 27.02
CA ALA A 6 14.92 -2.82 27.04
C ALA A 6 14.32 -2.16 25.77
N LEU A 7 14.24 -2.89 24.65
CA LEU A 7 13.62 -2.44 23.40
C LEU A 7 12.27 -3.14 23.16
N SER A 8 12.22 -4.45 23.35
CA SER A 8 11.03 -5.27 23.10
C SER A 8 9.83 -4.86 23.95
N ILE A 9 10.01 -4.68 25.26
CA ILE A 9 8.91 -4.36 26.17
C ILE A 9 8.23 -3.03 25.80
N PRO A 10 8.95 -1.90 25.66
CA PRO A 10 8.31 -0.64 25.28
C PRO A 10 7.75 -0.68 23.85
N LEU A 11 8.42 -1.34 22.90
CA LEU A 11 7.92 -1.49 21.54
C LEU A 11 6.59 -2.25 21.51
N LEU A 12 6.50 -3.40 22.19
CA LEU A 12 5.27 -4.20 22.28
C LEU A 12 4.14 -3.42 22.98
N ALA A 13 4.46 -2.64 24.02
CA ALA A 13 3.49 -1.79 24.69
C ALA A 13 2.94 -0.69 23.76
N ALA A 14 3.82 0.00 23.03
CA ALA A 14 3.44 1.01 22.05
C ALA A 14 2.60 0.40 20.92
N SER A 15 3.03 -0.73 20.37
CA SER A 15 2.32 -1.51 19.36
C SER A 15 0.90 -1.90 19.79
N ARG A 16 0.73 -2.43 21.01
CA ARG A 16 -0.61 -2.73 21.55
C ARG A 16 -1.47 -1.48 21.69
N ARG A 17 -0.90 -0.36 22.15
CA ARG A 17 -1.62 0.91 22.33
C ARG A 17 -2.09 1.50 21.00
N LEU A 18 -1.25 1.40 19.96
CA LEU A 18 -1.52 1.93 18.62
C LEU A 18 -2.30 0.93 17.74
N GLU A 19 -2.52 -0.29 18.25
CA GLU A 19 -3.12 -1.41 17.54
C GLU A 19 -2.36 -1.76 16.24
N LEU A 20 -1.02 -1.74 16.33
CA LEU A 20 -0.10 -2.04 15.22
C LEU A 20 0.86 -3.18 15.59
N PRO A 21 1.37 -3.93 14.60
CA PRO A 21 2.43 -4.90 14.85
C PRO A 21 3.75 -4.19 15.22
N PRO A 22 4.64 -4.86 15.98
CA PRO A 22 5.94 -4.31 16.42
C PRO A 22 7.00 -4.34 15.31
N VAL A 23 6.71 -3.66 14.20
CA VAL A 23 7.57 -3.50 13.03
C VAL A 23 7.41 -2.08 12.47
N ALA A 24 8.39 -1.59 11.70
CA ALA A 24 8.30 -0.31 11.01
C ALA A 24 7.21 -0.37 9.91
N THR A 25 6.00 0.05 10.24
CA THR A 25 4.86 0.14 9.31
C THR A 25 4.90 1.43 8.48
N TYR A 26 4.09 1.50 7.44
CA TYR A 26 3.88 2.72 6.66
C TYR A 26 3.49 3.93 7.53
N ALA A 27 2.68 3.73 8.58
CA ALA A 27 2.33 4.80 9.50
C ALA A 27 3.55 5.36 10.24
N ALA A 28 4.40 4.47 10.78
CA ALA A 28 5.59 4.88 11.51
C ALA A 28 6.68 5.48 10.61
N LEU A 29 6.86 4.96 9.40
CA LEU A 29 7.88 5.42 8.46
C LEU A 29 7.50 6.73 7.74
N ASN A 30 6.20 6.99 7.57
CA ASN A 30 5.70 8.13 6.79
C ASN A 30 4.79 9.03 7.62
N LEU A 31 3.58 8.56 7.99
CA LEU A 31 2.51 9.41 8.53
C LEU A 31 2.89 10.15 9.81
N TRP A 32 3.80 9.58 10.61
CA TRP A 32 4.27 10.16 11.87
C TRP A 32 5.71 10.65 11.82
N ASN A 33 6.37 10.56 10.65
CA ASN A 33 7.80 10.81 10.48
C ASN A 33 8.04 11.96 9.49
N TYR A 34 7.46 13.13 9.75
CA TYR A 34 7.68 14.30 8.91
C TYR A 34 7.67 15.60 9.70
N ASP A 35 8.45 16.58 9.22
CA ASP A 35 8.37 17.98 9.60
C ASP A 35 8.06 18.84 8.37
N VAL A 36 7.41 19.98 8.61
CA VAL A 36 7.19 21.02 7.60
C VAL A 36 8.22 22.13 7.83
N THR A 37 9.14 22.29 6.88
CA THR A 37 10.30 23.19 6.99
C THR A 37 9.93 24.66 6.85
N SER A 38 8.81 24.96 6.19
CA SER A 38 8.30 26.32 5.99
C SER A 38 7.08 26.57 6.87
N SER A 39 7.16 27.58 7.74
CA SER A 39 6.02 27.95 8.60
C SER A 39 4.78 28.28 7.76
N GLY A 40 3.68 27.58 8.02
CA GLY A 40 2.42 27.74 7.30
C GLY A 40 2.31 27.01 5.96
N ALA A 41 3.33 26.26 5.53
CA ALA A 41 3.24 25.43 4.33
C ALA A 41 2.31 24.22 4.56
N SER A 42 1.66 23.78 3.48
CA SER A 42 0.76 22.62 3.52
C SER A 42 1.57 21.32 3.51
N PRO A 43 1.16 20.28 4.26
CA PRO A 43 1.76 18.94 4.13
C PRO A 43 1.59 18.31 2.73
N SER A 44 0.82 18.92 1.82
CA SER A 44 0.75 18.55 0.41
C SER A 44 1.86 19.17 -0.46
N ASP A 45 2.59 20.16 0.07
CA ASP A 45 3.74 20.77 -0.60
C ASP A 45 5.00 19.96 -0.29
N LEU A 46 5.30 19.02 -1.18
CA LEU A 46 6.42 18.08 -1.04
C LEU A 46 7.77 18.79 -0.81
N ASP A 47 7.99 19.96 -1.39
CA ASP A 47 9.27 20.69 -1.25
C ASP A 47 9.46 21.29 0.15
N SER A 48 8.37 21.41 0.91
CA SER A 48 8.37 21.87 2.29
C SER A 48 8.50 20.73 3.33
N LEU A 49 8.63 19.48 2.89
CA LEU A 49 8.64 18.32 3.77
C LEU A 49 10.04 17.73 3.99
N THR A 50 10.30 17.23 5.20
CA THR A 50 11.48 16.42 5.50
C THR A 50 11.15 15.31 6.49
N ALA A 51 11.81 14.16 6.35
CA ALA A 51 11.74 13.10 7.36
C ALA A 51 12.44 13.52 8.66
N GLN A 52 11.85 13.17 9.82
CA GLN A 52 12.46 13.39 11.14
C GLN A 52 13.56 12.35 11.41
N PHE A 53 13.30 11.11 11.02
CA PHE A 53 14.19 9.96 11.21
C PHE A 53 14.45 9.25 9.88
N THR A 54 15.71 8.90 9.65
CA THR A 54 16.19 8.15 8.49
C THR A 54 17.23 7.12 8.94
N PHE A 55 17.35 6.01 8.24
CA PHE A 55 18.38 4.99 8.50
C PHE A 55 19.71 5.32 7.83
N THR A 56 19.64 5.92 6.64
CA THR A 56 20.79 6.18 5.75
C THR A 56 21.25 7.63 5.78
N GLY A 57 20.41 8.57 6.25
CA GLY A 57 20.68 10.01 6.17
C GLY A 57 20.67 10.58 4.75
N THR A 58 20.28 9.80 3.74
CA THR A 58 20.29 10.23 2.34
C THR A 58 19.06 11.07 2.00
N GLU A 59 19.22 12.01 1.07
CA GLU A 59 18.10 12.77 0.50
C GLU A 59 17.05 11.84 -0.13
N SER A 60 17.50 10.77 -0.79
CA SER A 60 16.61 9.78 -1.40
C SER A 60 15.69 9.09 -0.39
N GLU A 61 16.16 8.84 0.83
CA GLU A 61 15.33 8.23 1.87
C GLU A 61 14.25 9.20 2.36
N SER A 62 14.65 10.45 2.66
CA SER A 62 13.70 11.50 3.06
C SER A 62 12.66 11.71 1.95
N TRP A 63 13.10 11.87 0.70
CA TRP A 63 12.21 12.09 -0.45
C TRP A 63 11.23 10.93 -0.66
N PHE A 64 11.69 9.68 -0.53
CA PHE A 64 10.85 8.50 -0.65
C PHE A 64 9.69 8.50 0.37
N TYR A 65 9.98 8.84 1.63
CA TYR A 65 8.94 8.97 2.67
C TYR A 65 8.04 10.17 2.39
N MET A 66 8.60 11.33 2.02
CA MET A 66 7.84 12.57 1.89
C MET A 66 6.89 12.57 0.69
N VAL A 67 7.23 11.90 -0.42
CA VAL A 67 6.27 11.67 -1.52
C VAL A 67 5.03 10.95 -0.99
N SER A 68 5.22 9.96 -0.11
CA SER A 68 4.10 9.22 0.50
C SER A 68 3.26 10.12 1.42
N VAL A 69 3.89 10.96 2.25
CA VAL A 69 3.20 11.92 3.12
C VAL A 69 2.40 12.94 2.31
N ALA A 70 3.00 13.53 1.27
CA ALA A 70 2.35 14.51 0.42
C ALA A 70 1.14 13.93 -0.31
N MET A 71 1.22 12.67 -0.77
CA MET A 71 0.08 11.95 -1.34
C MET A 71 -1.07 11.80 -0.34
N GLU A 72 -0.80 11.40 0.89
CA GLU A 72 -1.82 11.24 1.94
C GLU A 72 -2.48 12.59 2.28
N ALA A 73 -1.69 13.66 2.38
CA ALA A 73 -2.18 15.02 2.61
C ALA A 73 -3.05 15.54 1.44
N LEU A 74 -2.67 15.25 0.19
CA LEU A 74 -3.44 15.59 -1.00
C LEU A 74 -4.77 14.84 -1.06
N GLY A 75 -4.79 13.57 -0.65
CA GLY A 75 -5.99 12.74 -0.74
C GLY A 75 -6.98 12.92 0.39
N GLY A 76 -6.52 13.28 1.59
CA GLY A 76 -7.37 13.46 2.78
C GLY A 76 -8.65 14.29 2.55
N PRO A 77 -8.59 15.45 1.87
CA PRO A 77 -9.76 16.29 1.59
C PRO A 77 -10.88 15.62 0.76
N VAL A 78 -10.60 14.54 0.02
CA VAL A 78 -11.62 13.84 -0.78
C VAL A 78 -12.58 13.01 0.09
N ILE A 79 -12.11 12.57 1.26
CA ILE A 79 -12.82 11.62 2.12
C ILE A 79 -14.23 12.12 2.51
N PRO A 80 -14.42 13.34 3.05
CA PRO A 80 -15.74 13.82 3.43
C PRO A 80 -16.70 13.96 2.24
N THR A 81 -16.20 14.31 1.06
CA THR A 81 -17.01 14.42 -0.17
C THR A 81 -17.58 13.07 -0.57
N VAL A 82 -16.73 12.04 -0.58
CA VAL A 82 -17.17 10.68 -0.91
C VAL A 82 -18.13 10.13 0.15
N LEU A 83 -17.86 10.35 1.44
CA LEU A 83 -18.77 9.90 2.50
C LEU A 83 -20.16 10.55 2.41
N ARG A 84 -20.25 11.81 1.98
CA ARG A 84 -21.55 12.46 1.70
C ARG A 84 -22.25 11.80 0.51
N ALA A 85 -21.54 11.54 -0.59
CA ALA A 85 -22.12 10.85 -1.75
C ALA A 85 -22.59 9.43 -1.43
N MET A 86 -21.86 8.68 -0.60
CA MET A 86 -22.29 7.35 -0.16
C MET A 86 -23.62 7.40 0.62
N LYS A 87 -23.86 8.44 1.42
CA LYS A 87 -25.16 8.64 2.08
C LYS A 87 -26.27 9.02 1.09
N ALA A 88 -25.91 9.67 -0.01
CA ALA A 88 -26.84 10.11 -1.05
C ALA A 88 -27.32 8.99 -1.98
N ILE A 89 -26.69 7.80 -1.92
CA ILE A 89 -27.12 6.59 -2.65
C ILE A 89 -28.60 6.28 -2.37
N HIS A 90 -29.05 6.37 -1.11
CA HIS A 90 -30.41 6.00 -0.70
C HIS A 90 -31.51 6.89 -1.29
N VAL A 91 -31.17 8.12 -1.70
CA VAL A 91 -32.11 9.08 -2.29
C VAL A 91 -31.91 9.24 -3.80
N HIS A 92 -31.10 8.37 -4.40
CA HIS A 92 -30.80 8.35 -5.84
C HIS A 92 -30.27 9.71 -6.37
N ASP A 93 -29.45 10.42 -5.60
CA ASP A 93 -28.86 11.70 -6.02
C ASP A 93 -27.66 11.48 -6.96
N TYR A 94 -27.96 11.26 -8.24
CA TYR A 94 -26.96 11.09 -9.29
C TYR A 94 -26.02 12.29 -9.43
N ALA A 95 -26.49 13.51 -9.16
CA ALA A 95 -25.67 14.71 -9.26
C ALA A 95 -24.58 14.71 -8.18
N ALA A 96 -24.94 14.49 -6.92
CA ALA A 96 -23.98 14.42 -5.82
C ALA A 96 -22.95 13.30 -6.00
N ILE A 97 -23.38 12.14 -6.51
CA ILE A 97 -22.50 11.00 -6.77
C ILE A 97 -21.55 11.30 -7.95
N THR A 98 -22.05 11.94 -9.01
CA THR A 98 -21.21 12.38 -10.14
C THR A 98 -20.12 13.34 -9.68
N THR A 99 -20.47 14.37 -8.90
CA THR A 99 -19.48 15.31 -8.33
C THR A 99 -18.45 14.62 -7.44
N ALA A 100 -18.83 13.57 -6.71
CA ALA A 100 -17.89 12.78 -5.94
C ALA A 100 -16.92 11.99 -6.83
N PHE A 101 -17.38 11.38 -7.92
CA PHE A 101 -16.50 10.72 -8.88
C PHE A 101 -15.53 11.69 -9.57
N GLU A 102 -15.98 12.89 -9.92
CA GLU A 102 -15.12 13.95 -10.48
C GLU A 102 -14.04 14.37 -9.46
N SER A 103 -14.44 14.53 -8.18
CA SER A 103 -13.51 14.86 -7.10
C SER A 103 -12.49 13.75 -6.87
N VAL A 104 -12.92 12.49 -6.89
CA VAL A 104 -12.04 11.31 -6.79
C VAL A 104 -11.09 11.24 -7.98
N THR A 105 -11.59 11.49 -9.20
CA THR A 105 -10.77 11.53 -10.42
C THR A 105 -9.67 12.58 -10.32
N SER A 106 -10.03 13.81 -9.93
CA SER A 106 -9.08 14.91 -9.74
C SER A 106 -8.04 14.56 -8.68
N CYS A 107 -8.48 14.03 -7.53
CA CYS A 107 -7.60 13.54 -6.47
C CYS A 107 -6.61 12.51 -7.00
N ILE A 108 -7.07 11.43 -7.65
CA ILE A 108 -6.21 10.36 -8.16
C ILE A 108 -5.19 10.87 -9.17
N ARG A 109 -5.58 11.79 -10.07
CA ARG A 109 -4.64 12.42 -11.01
C ARG A 109 -3.56 13.23 -10.29
N SER A 110 -3.90 13.96 -9.23
CA SER A 110 -2.92 14.65 -8.39
C SER A 110 -2.01 13.67 -7.64
N LEU A 111 -2.54 12.56 -7.14
CA LEU A 111 -1.73 11.50 -6.53
C LEU A 111 -0.73 10.89 -7.52
N LYS A 112 -1.15 10.66 -8.76
CA LYS A 112 -0.28 10.17 -9.83
C LYS A 112 0.84 11.17 -10.13
N ALA A 113 0.51 12.45 -10.30
CA ALA A 113 1.50 13.50 -10.53
C ALA A 113 2.50 13.58 -9.36
N MET A 114 2.02 13.49 -8.11
CA MET A 114 2.87 13.45 -6.92
C MET A 114 3.80 12.23 -6.90
N LEU A 115 3.30 11.05 -7.27
CA LEU A 115 4.10 9.83 -7.37
C LEU A 115 5.23 9.95 -8.40
N GLU A 116 4.98 10.60 -9.53
CA GLU A 116 5.98 10.81 -10.59
C GLU A 116 7.15 11.70 -10.13
N ARG A 117 6.92 12.57 -9.14
CA ARG A 117 7.97 13.37 -8.48
C ARG A 117 9.00 12.55 -7.73
N MET A 118 8.77 11.25 -7.51
CA MET A 118 9.78 10.33 -6.96
C MET A 118 11.12 10.42 -7.72
N HIS A 119 11.05 10.65 -9.03
CA HIS A 119 12.23 10.77 -9.89
C HIS A 119 13.09 12.00 -9.63
N GLU A 120 12.57 13.03 -8.95
CA GLU A 120 13.28 14.29 -8.75
C GLU A 120 14.47 14.13 -7.80
N ARG A 121 14.29 13.44 -6.66
CA ARG A 121 15.32 13.36 -5.61
C ARG A 121 15.52 11.98 -4.98
N CYS A 122 14.90 10.92 -5.53
CA CYS A 122 15.17 9.55 -5.13
C CYS A 122 15.99 8.82 -6.21
N ASP A 123 17.26 8.49 -5.92
CA ASP A 123 18.09 7.66 -6.81
C ASP A 123 17.66 6.18 -6.75
N PRO A 124 17.44 5.50 -7.89
CA PRO A 124 17.04 4.10 -7.92
C PRO A 124 18.02 3.11 -7.29
N ASN A 125 19.34 3.33 -7.39
CA ASN A 125 20.32 2.42 -6.82
C ASN A 125 20.43 2.64 -5.31
N VAL A 126 20.43 3.90 -4.84
CA VAL A 126 20.37 4.23 -3.40
C VAL A 126 19.11 3.63 -2.77
N PHE A 127 17.95 3.79 -3.41
CA PHE A 127 16.72 3.15 -2.93
C PHE A 127 16.86 1.64 -2.82
N TYR A 128 17.33 0.97 -3.87
CA TYR A 128 17.35 -0.48 -3.90
C TYR A 128 18.37 -1.10 -2.95
N HIS A 129 19.58 -0.54 -2.90
CA HIS A 129 20.71 -1.12 -2.16
C HIS A 129 20.81 -0.64 -0.72
N ASP A 130 20.46 0.63 -0.46
CA ASP A 130 20.74 1.27 0.82
C ASP A 130 19.46 1.44 1.64
N ILE A 131 18.33 1.83 1.02
CA ILE A 131 17.08 2.13 1.74
C ILE A 131 16.21 0.87 1.91
N ARG A 132 15.89 0.17 0.83
CA ARG A 132 14.97 -0.98 0.78
C ARG A 132 15.29 -2.08 1.81
N PRO A 133 16.55 -2.38 2.17
CA PRO A 133 16.85 -3.31 3.26
C PRO A 133 16.21 -2.98 4.61
N PHE A 134 16.13 -1.69 4.98
CA PHE A 134 15.55 -1.25 6.25
C PHE A 134 14.03 -1.30 6.25
N LEU A 135 13.41 -1.35 5.07
CA LEU A 135 11.96 -1.47 4.91
C LEU A 135 11.47 -2.93 5.00
N ALA A 136 12.37 -3.90 4.97
CA ALA A 136 12.03 -5.32 4.98
C ALA A 136 11.63 -5.80 6.39
N GLY A 137 10.59 -6.65 6.44
CA GLY A 137 10.17 -7.30 7.68
C GLY A 137 10.86 -8.65 7.90
N SER A 138 10.37 -9.40 8.89
CA SER A 138 10.90 -10.71 9.28
C SER A 138 10.06 -11.90 8.78
N LYS A 139 8.86 -11.66 8.23
CA LYS A 139 7.98 -12.70 7.68
C LYS A 139 8.57 -13.30 6.40
N ASN A 140 8.58 -14.62 6.31
CA ASN A 140 9.14 -15.40 5.19
C ASN A 140 10.65 -15.17 4.91
N MET A 141 11.40 -14.70 5.91
CA MET A 141 12.83 -14.40 5.79
C MET A 141 13.76 -15.54 6.27
N GLY A 142 13.31 -16.80 6.19
CA GLY A 142 14.11 -17.94 6.64
C GLY A 142 15.46 -18.09 5.94
N HIS A 143 15.45 -17.91 4.62
CA HIS A 143 16.64 -17.91 3.77
C HIS A 143 17.61 -16.76 4.08
N ALA A 144 17.12 -15.69 4.70
CA ALA A 144 17.90 -14.54 5.14
C ALA A 144 18.33 -14.63 6.62
N GLY A 145 18.22 -15.83 7.24
CA GLY A 145 18.64 -16.08 8.61
C GLY A 145 17.57 -15.82 9.68
N LEU A 146 16.32 -15.56 9.28
CA LEU A 146 15.18 -15.32 10.20
C LEU A 146 14.07 -16.37 10.01
N PRO A 147 14.33 -17.68 10.20
CA PRO A 147 13.36 -18.76 9.93
C PRO A 147 12.12 -18.67 10.84
N ARG A 148 12.29 -18.13 12.05
CA ARG A 148 11.22 -17.88 13.01
C ARG A 148 10.93 -16.38 13.18
N GLY A 149 11.47 -15.54 12.31
CA GLY A 149 11.43 -14.09 12.47
C GLY A 149 12.33 -13.58 13.59
N VAL A 150 11.80 -12.71 14.44
CA VAL A 150 12.52 -12.04 15.54
C VAL A 150 11.94 -12.51 16.87
N PHE A 151 12.79 -12.82 17.83
CA PHE A 151 12.35 -13.09 19.20
C PHE A 151 12.23 -11.78 19.97
N TYR A 152 11.03 -11.46 20.44
CA TYR A 152 10.76 -10.30 21.26
C TYR A 152 10.86 -10.73 22.73
N ASP A 153 12.03 -10.50 23.34
CA ASP A 153 12.31 -10.86 24.72
C ASP A 153 11.56 -9.94 25.69
N GLU A 154 10.73 -10.49 26.57
CA GLU A 154 9.98 -9.73 27.59
C GLU A 154 10.61 -9.86 28.99
N GLY A 155 11.83 -10.40 29.08
CA GLY A 155 12.57 -10.62 30.32
C GLY A 155 12.09 -11.84 31.08
N ASP A 156 12.90 -12.28 32.05
CA ASP A 156 12.57 -13.40 32.97
C ASP A 156 12.22 -14.71 32.25
N GLY A 157 12.85 -14.96 31.09
CA GLY A 157 12.58 -16.13 30.25
C GLY A 157 11.26 -16.07 29.47
N ARG A 158 10.58 -14.93 29.44
CA ARG A 158 9.37 -14.70 28.65
C ARG A 158 9.69 -14.04 27.31
N GLY A 159 8.84 -14.27 26.32
CA GLY A 159 8.97 -13.70 24.99
C GLY A 159 8.54 -14.69 23.92
N GLU A 160 8.40 -14.22 22.69
CA GLU A 160 7.93 -15.04 21.58
C GLU A 160 8.62 -14.71 20.26
N TRP A 161 8.72 -15.74 19.41
CA TRP A 161 9.17 -15.59 18.03
C TRP A 161 8.01 -15.06 17.19
N GLN A 162 8.20 -13.91 16.55
CA GLN A 162 7.17 -13.28 15.72
C GLN A 162 7.71 -12.95 14.32
N GLN A 163 6.82 -13.06 13.34
CA GLN A 163 7.09 -12.81 11.93
C GLN A 163 6.18 -11.72 11.37
N TRP A 164 6.77 -10.58 11.03
CA TRP A 164 6.03 -9.40 10.56
C TRP A 164 6.42 -9.01 9.14
N ARG A 165 5.45 -8.54 8.34
CA ARG A 165 5.72 -7.95 7.03
C ARG A 165 6.41 -6.60 7.21
N GLY A 166 7.25 -6.24 6.25
CA GLY A 166 7.87 -4.92 6.22
C GLY A 166 6.89 -3.83 5.81
N GLY A 167 7.34 -2.57 5.86
CA GLY A 167 6.60 -1.43 5.36
C GLY A 167 6.32 -1.56 3.86
N SER A 168 5.10 -1.25 3.44
CA SER A 168 4.73 -1.21 2.01
C SER A 168 3.61 -0.22 1.76
N ASN A 169 3.52 0.31 0.55
CA ASN A 169 2.46 1.26 0.17
C ASN A 169 1.05 0.64 0.23
N GLY A 170 0.92 -0.70 0.25
CA GLY A 170 -0.36 -1.37 0.49
C GLY A 170 -0.95 -1.13 1.89
N GLN A 171 -0.13 -0.64 2.83
CA GLN A 171 -0.54 -0.21 4.17
C GLN A 171 -1.07 1.24 4.19
N SER A 172 -1.08 1.95 3.06
CA SER A 172 -1.80 3.24 2.93
C SER A 172 -3.30 3.01 3.07
N SER A 173 -3.93 3.72 4.00
CA SER A 173 -5.38 3.66 4.17
C SER A 173 -6.11 4.41 3.05
N LEU A 174 -5.52 5.47 2.51
CA LEU A 174 -6.09 6.25 1.41
C LEU A 174 -6.27 5.40 0.14
N ILE A 175 -5.24 4.64 -0.27
CA ILE A 175 -5.34 3.81 -1.47
C ILE A 175 -6.45 2.75 -1.31
N GLN A 176 -6.52 2.08 -0.16
CA GLN A 176 -7.61 1.12 0.07
C GLN A 176 -8.98 1.77 0.19
N PHE A 177 -9.06 2.99 0.73
CA PHE A 177 -10.31 3.76 0.74
C PHE A 177 -10.81 4.02 -0.68
N LEU A 178 -9.93 4.46 -1.58
CA LEU A 178 -10.25 4.69 -2.99
C LEU A 178 -10.74 3.40 -3.68
N ASP A 179 -10.10 2.27 -3.41
CA ASP A 179 -10.54 0.98 -3.94
C ASP A 179 -11.95 0.60 -3.45
N ILE A 180 -12.21 0.75 -2.14
CA ILE A 180 -13.51 0.43 -1.55
C ILE A 180 -14.62 1.28 -2.18
N VAL A 181 -14.42 2.60 -2.30
CA VAL A 181 -15.48 3.51 -2.77
C VAL A 181 -15.73 3.37 -4.28
N LEU A 182 -14.69 3.02 -5.04
CA LEU A 182 -14.79 2.67 -6.47
C LEU A 182 -15.26 1.22 -6.70
N GLY A 183 -15.45 0.42 -5.64
CA GLY A 183 -15.89 -0.96 -5.76
C GLY A 183 -14.88 -1.88 -6.45
N VAL A 184 -13.59 -1.60 -6.29
CA VAL A 184 -12.50 -2.47 -6.77
C VAL A 184 -12.30 -3.59 -5.75
N GLU A 185 -12.60 -4.82 -6.16
CA GLU A 185 -12.45 -6.00 -5.30
C GLU A 185 -11.13 -6.70 -5.53
N HIS A 186 -10.43 -6.98 -4.44
CA HIS A 186 -9.13 -7.64 -4.45
C HIS A 186 -9.24 -9.08 -3.95
N THR A 187 -9.05 -10.04 -4.85
CA THR A 187 -9.18 -11.46 -4.52
C THR A 187 -7.88 -12.01 -3.92
N ALA A 188 -7.99 -13.01 -3.04
CA ALA A 188 -6.82 -13.79 -2.64
C ALA A 188 -6.23 -14.55 -3.84
N ASP A 189 -4.91 -14.72 -3.87
CA ASP A 189 -4.27 -15.51 -4.92
C ASP A 189 -4.66 -16.98 -4.79
N ARG A 190 -5.44 -17.49 -5.76
CA ARG A 190 -5.85 -18.91 -5.84
C ARG A 190 -4.68 -19.87 -6.08
N HIS A 191 -3.45 -19.38 -6.18
CA HIS A 191 -2.26 -20.21 -6.36
C HIS A 191 -1.95 -21.14 -5.18
N SER A 192 -2.64 -21.00 -4.05
CA SER A 192 -2.52 -21.91 -2.91
C SER A 192 -3.49 -23.10 -2.94
N SER A 193 -4.50 -23.13 -3.82
CA SER A 193 -5.30 -24.34 -4.11
C SER A 193 -6.19 -24.16 -5.35
N PRO A 194 -6.09 -25.04 -6.37
CA PRO A 194 -6.92 -24.99 -7.58
C PRO A 194 -8.34 -25.55 -7.36
N HIS A 195 -8.82 -25.67 -6.13
CA HIS A 195 -10.16 -26.17 -5.82
C HIS A 195 -11.02 -25.01 -5.29
N ALA A 196 -12.26 -24.94 -5.75
CA ALA A 196 -13.24 -24.05 -5.15
C ALA A 196 -13.35 -24.39 -3.66
N PRO A 197 -13.34 -23.39 -2.75
CA PRO A 197 -13.44 -23.66 -1.32
C PRO A 197 -14.70 -24.48 -1.06
N ALA A 198 -14.56 -25.53 -0.25
CA ALA A 198 -15.69 -26.35 0.12
C ALA A 198 -16.74 -25.48 0.88
N PRO A 199 -18.04 -25.82 0.83
CA PRO A 199 -19.04 -25.09 1.60
C PRO A 199 -18.66 -25.09 3.10
N GLY A 200 -18.34 -23.92 3.66
CA GLY A 200 -17.92 -23.76 5.06
C GLY A 200 -16.42 -23.48 5.27
N GLU A 201 -15.60 -23.47 4.22
CA GLU A 201 -14.19 -23.10 4.32
C GLU A 201 -14.04 -21.56 4.39
N LYS A 202 -13.38 -21.05 5.44
CA LYS A 202 -13.12 -19.61 5.58
C LYS A 202 -12.28 -19.15 4.39
N GLN A 203 -12.79 -18.20 3.61
CA GLN A 203 -12.02 -17.58 2.54
C GLN A 203 -10.72 -17.02 3.11
N THR A 204 -9.59 -17.40 2.50
CA THR A 204 -8.29 -16.82 2.82
C THR A 204 -8.36 -15.32 2.56
N PRO A 205 -8.02 -14.46 3.55
CA PRO A 205 -8.05 -13.03 3.34
C PRO A 205 -7.10 -12.64 2.22
N SER A 206 -7.51 -11.67 1.40
CA SER A 206 -6.61 -11.10 0.40
C SER A 206 -5.42 -10.39 1.07
N PHE A 207 -4.35 -10.14 0.33
CA PHE A 207 -3.23 -9.35 0.85
C PHE A 207 -3.69 -7.97 1.37
N HIS A 208 -4.62 -7.32 0.67
CA HIS A 208 -5.16 -6.01 1.07
C HIS A 208 -5.87 -6.08 2.42
N GLU A 209 -6.62 -7.15 2.68
CA GLU A 209 -7.27 -7.38 3.97
C GLU A 209 -6.25 -7.69 5.08
N GLU A 210 -5.21 -8.48 4.80
CA GLU A 210 -4.16 -8.77 5.76
C GLU A 210 -3.40 -7.49 6.16
N VAL A 211 -3.04 -6.64 5.20
CA VAL A 211 -2.26 -5.41 5.51
C VAL A 211 -3.07 -4.32 6.22
N ARG A 212 -4.41 -4.45 6.32
CA ARG A 212 -5.20 -3.56 7.20
C ARG A 212 -4.81 -3.68 8.67
N THR A 213 -4.31 -4.85 9.10
CA THR A 213 -3.79 -5.02 10.47
C THR A 213 -2.44 -4.32 10.69
N TYR A 214 -1.86 -3.71 9.65
CA TYR A 214 -0.66 -2.89 9.69
C TYR A 214 -0.98 -1.39 9.55
N MET A 215 -2.28 -1.03 9.56
CA MET A 215 -2.76 0.34 9.63
C MET A 215 -3.13 0.69 11.08
N PRO A 216 -3.03 1.96 11.51
CA PRO A 216 -3.49 2.36 12.84
C PRO A 216 -4.91 1.88 13.11
N GLY A 217 -5.19 1.38 14.32
CA GLY A 217 -6.49 0.79 14.67
C GLY A 217 -7.72 1.59 14.22
N PRO A 218 -7.77 2.92 14.46
CA PRO A 218 -8.85 3.77 13.97
C PRO A 218 -9.00 3.78 12.44
N HIS A 219 -7.91 3.71 11.67
CA HIS A 219 -7.95 3.69 10.21
C HIS A 219 -8.49 2.35 9.69
N MET A 220 -8.06 1.24 10.29
CA MET A 220 -8.61 -0.08 9.97
C MET A 220 -10.12 -0.12 10.21
N ARG A 221 -10.58 0.36 11.37
CA ARG A 221 -12.01 0.42 11.70
C ARG A 221 -12.77 1.35 10.75
N PHE A 222 -12.16 2.47 10.36
CA PHE A 222 -12.73 3.38 9.36
C PHE A 222 -12.96 2.66 8.02
N LEU A 223 -11.95 1.97 7.48
CA LEU A 223 -12.11 1.21 6.23
C LEU A 223 -13.18 0.12 6.34
N GLN A 224 -13.23 -0.61 7.47
CA GLN A 224 -14.27 -1.61 7.73
C GLN A 224 -15.67 -0.99 7.75
N ALA A 225 -15.83 0.21 8.34
CA ALA A 225 -17.10 0.92 8.35
C ALA A 225 -17.51 1.37 6.95
N VAL A 226 -16.58 1.94 6.17
CA VAL A 226 -16.84 2.36 4.78
C VAL A 226 -17.20 1.17 3.90
N SER A 227 -16.50 0.03 4.02
CA SER A 227 -16.85 -1.18 3.25
C SER A 227 -18.28 -1.67 3.52
N ARG A 228 -18.81 -1.49 4.74
CA ARG A 228 -20.20 -1.85 5.08
C ARG A 228 -21.24 -0.89 4.51
N MET A 229 -20.84 0.33 4.16
CA MET A 229 -21.73 1.30 3.50
C MET A 229 -21.94 0.98 2.01
N GLY A 230 -21.21 0.01 1.45
CA GLY A 230 -21.25 -0.35 0.03
C GLY A 230 -20.23 0.43 -0.80
N SER A 231 -20.44 0.47 -2.11
CA SER A 231 -19.59 1.20 -3.06
C SER A 231 -20.44 2.11 -3.94
N LEU A 232 -19.85 3.18 -4.47
CA LEU A 232 -20.52 4.04 -5.45
C LEU A 232 -20.71 3.31 -6.80
N ARG A 233 -19.88 2.28 -7.06
CA ARG A 233 -19.93 1.44 -8.28
C ARG A 233 -21.32 0.85 -8.54
N THR A 234 -21.95 0.27 -7.51
CA THR A 234 -23.27 -0.38 -7.68
C THR A 234 -24.29 0.59 -8.26
N PHE A 235 -24.22 1.86 -7.88
CA PHE A 235 -25.12 2.90 -8.35
C PHE A 235 -24.78 3.39 -9.76
N ALA A 236 -23.49 3.52 -10.07
CA ALA A 236 -23.00 3.96 -11.37
C ALA A 236 -23.19 2.94 -12.51
N LEU A 237 -23.40 1.65 -12.15
CA LEU A 237 -23.66 0.55 -13.08
C LEU A 237 -25.14 0.15 -13.16
N GLN A 238 -26.05 0.88 -12.49
CA GLN A 238 -27.48 0.64 -12.65
C GLN A 238 -27.91 0.94 -14.09
N GLU A 239 -28.70 0.03 -14.68
CA GLU A 239 -29.30 0.24 -15.99
C GLU A 239 -30.30 1.41 -15.93
N GLY A 240 -30.20 2.32 -16.89
CA GLY A 240 -31.10 3.46 -17.02
C GLY A 240 -30.67 4.41 -18.13
N ASP A 241 -31.64 5.08 -18.74
CA ASP A 241 -31.44 5.90 -19.95
C ASP A 241 -31.41 7.42 -19.68
N SER A 242 -31.60 7.84 -18.41
CA SER A 242 -31.59 9.26 -18.08
C SER A 242 -30.21 9.88 -18.30
N GLU A 243 -30.19 11.17 -18.63
CA GLU A 243 -28.94 11.93 -18.79
C GLU A 243 -28.07 11.91 -17.52
N GLU A 244 -28.71 11.99 -16.36
CA GLU A 244 -28.03 12.01 -15.05
C GLU A 244 -27.37 10.66 -14.73
N GLN A 245 -28.04 9.55 -15.06
CA GLN A 245 -27.46 8.20 -14.95
C GLN A 245 -26.26 8.00 -15.89
N ARG A 246 -26.39 8.44 -17.15
CA ARG A 246 -25.30 8.33 -18.13
C ARG A 246 -24.07 9.13 -17.68
N ARG A 247 -24.25 10.38 -17.22
CA ARG A 247 -23.16 11.19 -16.66
C ARG A 247 -22.50 10.55 -15.44
N CYS A 248 -23.29 10.01 -14.52
CA CYS A 248 -22.77 9.31 -13.36
C CYS A 248 -21.92 8.09 -13.76
N SER A 249 -22.37 7.32 -14.75
CA SER A 249 -21.64 6.15 -15.27
C SER A 249 -20.34 6.56 -15.97
N GLU A 250 -20.36 7.63 -16.76
CA GLU A 250 -19.16 8.18 -17.43
C GLU A 250 -18.13 8.71 -16.42
N ALA A 251 -18.59 9.43 -15.38
CA ALA A 251 -17.72 9.92 -14.31
C ALA A 251 -17.08 8.76 -13.53
N TYR A 252 -17.84 7.68 -13.27
CA TYR A 252 -17.30 6.46 -12.67
C TYR A 252 -16.22 5.81 -13.53
N LYS A 253 -16.48 5.62 -14.84
CA LYS A 253 -15.48 5.05 -15.77
C LYS A 253 -14.21 5.90 -15.80
N THR A 254 -14.36 7.22 -15.83
CA THR A 254 -13.23 8.16 -15.77
C THR A 254 -12.42 8.03 -14.47
N ALA A 255 -13.08 7.79 -13.34
CA ALA A 255 -12.40 7.54 -12.07
C ALA A 255 -11.63 6.21 -12.07
N ILE A 256 -12.19 5.15 -12.67
CA ILE A 256 -11.51 3.87 -12.85
C ILE A 256 -10.30 3.99 -13.79
N ASP A 257 -10.42 4.75 -14.87
CA ASP A 257 -9.31 5.02 -15.79
C ASP A 257 -8.19 5.77 -15.05
N ALA A 258 -8.52 6.80 -14.27
CA ALA A 258 -7.54 7.51 -13.45
C ALA A 258 -6.84 6.58 -12.44
N MET A 259 -7.58 5.68 -11.79
CA MET A 259 -6.98 4.70 -10.86
C MET A 259 -6.08 3.70 -11.58
N THR A 260 -6.47 3.29 -12.80
CA THR A 260 -5.66 2.43 -13.67
C THR A 260 -4.36 3.12 -14.06
N GLU A 261 -4.41 4.41 -14.43
CA GLU A 261 -3.23 5.22 -14.73
C GLU A 261 -2.29 5.35 -13.53
N LEU A 262 -2.81 5.60 -12.32
CA LEU A 262 -2.01 5.63 -11.09
C LEU A 262 -1.30 4.30 -10.86
N ARG A 263 -2.00 3.17 -11.03
CA ARG A 263 -1.42 1.82 -10.90
C ARG A 263 -0.37 1.54 -11.97
N ASN A 264 -0.57 2.01 -13.20
CA ASN A 264 0.44 1.94 -14.27
C ASN A 264 1.69 2.78 -13.95
N ALA A 265 1.52 4.01 -13.43
CA ALA A 265 2.64 4.83 -12.98
C ALA A 265 3.42 4.13 -11.86
N HIS A 266 2.73 3.51 -10.90
CA HIS A 266 3.37 2.72 -9.84
C HIS A 266 4.13 1.49 -10.37
N LEU A 267 3.60 0.79 -11.37
CA LEU A 267 4.34 -0.28 -12.07
C LEU A 267 5.63 0.25 -12.74
N GLY A 268 5.58 1.46 -13.30
CA GLY A 268 6.74 2.16 -13.84
C GLY A 268 7.80 2.47 -12.78
N ILE A 269 7.39 3.03 -11.64
CA ILE A 269 8.24 3.26 -10.46
C ILE A 269 8.89 1.95 -10.02
N VAL A 270 8.11 0.90 -9.78
CA VAL A 270 8.63 -0.39 -9.30
C VAL A 270 9.61 -1.02 -10.30
N THR A 271 9.34 -0.89 -11.59
CA THR A 271 10.28 -1.34 -12.63
C THR A 271 11.61 -0.60 -12.51
N ARG A 272 11.60 0.73 -12.39
CA ARG A 272 12.81 1.56 -12.32
C ARG A 272 13.59 1.39 -11.02
N TYR A 273 12.90 1.31 -9.88
CA TYR A 273 13.51 1.33 -8.54
C TYR A 273 13.80 -0.06 -7.97
N ILE A 274 13.22 -1.12 -8.54
CA ILE A 274 13.42 -2.49 -8.03
C ILE A 274 13.89 -3.43 -9.13
N VAL A 275 13.15 -3.52 -10.24
CA VAL A 275 13.45 -4.52 -11.28
C VAL A 275 14.79 -4.23 -11.97
N LEU A 276 15.02 -2.99 -12.41
CA LEU A 276 16.26 -2.63 -13.10
C LEU A 276 17.50 -2.70 -12.18
N PRO A 277 17.51 -2.15 -10.96
CA PRO A 277 18.65 -2.27 -10.04
C PRO A 277 18.94 -3.73 -9.65
N SER A 278 17.91 -4.58 -9.48
CA SER A 278 18.10 -5.99 -9.12
C SER A 278 18.92 -6.82 -10.13
N ARG A 279 19.02 -6.35 -11.38
CA ARG A 279 19.77 -7.01 -12.45
C ARG A 279 21.22 -6.53 -12.54
N LYS A 280 21.58 -5.46 -11.83
CA LYS A 280 22.94 -4.95 -11.82
C LYS A 280 23.76 -5.68 -10.75
N PRO A 281 25.03 -6.04 -11.03
CA PRO A 281 25.91 -6.62 -10.04
C PRO A 281 26.17 -5.61 -8.92
N ASN A 282 25.97 -6.05 -7.67
CA ASN A 282 26.20 -5.19 -6.50
C ASN A 282 27.71 -5.03 -6.28
N SER A 283 28.25 -3.84 -6.53
CA SER A 283 29.69 -3.55 -6.42
C SER A 283 30.21 -3.55 -4.97
N SER A 284 29.32 -3.47 -3.98
CA SER A 284 29.65 -3.32 -2.56
C SER A 284 29.80 -4.65 -1.79
N GLY A 285 29.52 -5.81 -2.40
CA GLY A 285 29.73 -7.13 -1.77
C GLY A 285 28.86 -7.47 -0.55
N VAL A 286 28.14 -6.51 0.04
CA VAL A 286 27.25 -6.72 1.19
C VAL A 286 25.89 -7.26 0.72
N LYS A 287 25.54 -8.49 1.15
CA LYS A 287 24.23 -9.10 0.92
C LYS A 287 23.25 -8.68 2.02
N ASN A 288 22.42 -7.67 1.73
CA ASN A 288 21.40 -7.16 2.67
C ASN A 288 20.09 -7.97 2.62
N LEU A 289 19.30 -8.00 3.71
CA LEU A 289 18.04 -8.78 3.85
C LEU A 289 17.10 -8.67 2.64
N ALA A 290 16.83 -7.44 2.15
CA ALA A 290 15.98 -7.23 0.98
C ALA A 290 16.65 -7.70 -0.33
N GLY A 291 17.97 -7.52 -0.47
CA GLY A 291 18.77 -8.00 -1.60
C GLY A 291 18.80 -9.53 -1.69
N VAL A 292 18.88 -10.20 -0.53
CA VAL A 292 18.83 -11.65 -0.39
C VAL A 292 17.47 -12.19 -0.85
N SER A 293 16.35 -11.55 -0.46
CA SER A 293 15.00 -11.90 -0.92
C SER A 293 14.78 -11.79 -2.43
N SER A 294 15.53 -10.90 -3.10
CA SER A 294 15.47 -10.69 -4.56
C SER A 294 16.46 -11.55 -5.35
N SER A 295 17.52 -12.06 -4.73
CA SER A 295 18.59 -12.79 -5.41
C SER A 295 18.26 -14.27 -5.68
N ILE A 296 17.58 -14.95 -4.77
CA ILE A 296 17.33 -16.40 -4.88
C ILE A 296 16.12 -16.75 -5.77
N SER A 297 15.31 -15.77 -6.15
CA SER A 297 14.36 -15.93 -7.25
C SER A 297 14.98 -16.30 -8.60
N GLN A 298 16.30 -16.21 -8.73
CA GLN A 298 17.04 -16.65 -9.92
C GLN A 298 17.60 -18.09 -9.83
N GLU A 299 17.78 -18.66 -8.64
CA GLU A 299 18.50 -19.94 -8.46
C GLU A 299 17.58 -21.17 -8.30
N GLY A 300 16.26 -20.99 -8.19
CA GLY A 300 15.30 -22.07 -8.03
C GLY A 300 14.21 -22.10 -9.10
N GLN A 301 14.35 -23.03 -10.06
CA GLN A 301 13.46 -23.34 -11.21
C GLN A 301 13.75 -22.55 -12.50
N GLY A 302 14.14 -23.29 -13.55
CA GLY A 302 14.57 -22.80 -14.86
C GLY A 302 13.49 -22.13 -15.72
N ASN A 303 12.91 -21.03 -15.25
CA ASN A 303 12.24 -20.03 -16.08
C ASN A 303 12.60 -18.63 -15.56
N GLY A 304 13.65 -18.04 -16.14
CA GLY A 304 14.38 -16.86 -15.69
C GLY A 304 13.65 -15.50 -15.75
N ALA A 305 12.38 -15.43 -15.37
CA ALA A 305 11.68 -14.16 -15.20
C ALA A 305 10.67 -14.23 -14.03
N ASN A 306 10.65 -13.20 -13.18
CA ASN A 306 9.52 -12.82 -12.29
C ASN A 306 9.39 -13.29 -10.83
N LYS A 307 10.45 -13.58 -10.06
CA LYS A 307 10.25 -13.84 -8.59
C LYS A 307 10.83 -12.77 -7.64
N LEU A 308 10.92 -11.51 -8.06
CA LEU A 308 11.25 -10.42 -7.12
C LEU A 308 10.13 -10.27 -6.07
N THR A 309 10.52 -10.17 -4.80
CA THR A 309 9.59 -10.04 -3.67
C THR A 309 9.54 -8.59 -3.17
N GLY A 310 8.35 -8.04 -2.95
CA GLY A 310 8.18 -6.73 -2.30
C GLY A 310 8.58 -6.77 -0.81
N THR A 311 8.82 -5.62 -0.19
CA THR A 311 9.10 -5.54 1.27
C THR A 311 7.93 -6.01 2.13
N GLY A 312 6.70 -5.89 1.60
CA GLY A 312 5.48 -6.49 2.16
C GLY A 312 5.37 -8.00 1.96
N GLY A 313 6.27 -8.64 1.20
CA GLY A 313 6.33 -10.09 1.03
C GLY A 313 5.46 -10.67 -0.10
N THR A 314 5.02 -9.87 -1.07
CA THR A 314 4.28 -10.32 -2.27
C THR A 314 5.21 -10.56 -3.46
N ALA A 315 4.80 -11.42 -4.39
CA ALA A 315 5.43 -11.52 -5.70
C ALA A 315 5.16 -10.21 -6.46
N LEU A 316 6.18 -9.36 -6.55
CA LEU A 316 6.01 -7.93 -6.74
C LEU A 316 5.26 -7.56 -8.03
N MET A 317 5.77 -8.00 -9.18
CA MET A 317 5.17 -7.67 -10.48
C MET A 317 3.81 -8.35 -10.71
N PRO A 318 3.64 -9.66 -10.45
CA PRO A 318 2.33 -10.30 -10.56
C PRO A 318 1.26 -9.64 -9.68
N PHE A 319 1.59 -9.33 -8.42
CA PHE A 319 0.66 -8.69 -7.48
C PHE A 319 0.18 -7.33 -7.98
N LEU A 320 1.11 -6.46 -8.43
CA LEU A 320 0.75 -5.13 -8.92
C LEU A 320 -0.02 -5.16 -10.24
N LYS A 321 0.31 -6.08 -11.14
CA LYS A 321 -0.47 -6.30 -12.37
C LYS A 321 -1.87 -6.78 -12.06
N LYS A 322 -2.01 -7.76 -11.16
CA LYS A 322 -3.31 -8.27 -10.71
C LYS A 322 -4.17 -7.13 -10.14
N ALA A 323 -3.61 -6.31 -9.25
CA ALA A 323 -4.33 -5.16 -8.72
C ALA A 323 -4.83 -4.26 -9.87
N ARG A 324 -3.95 -3.82 -10.79
CA ARG A 324 -4.35 -3.02 -11.95
C ARG A 324 -5.47 -3.69 -12.76
N ASP A 325 -5.35 -4.98 -13.04
CA ASP A 325 -6.33 -5.71 -13.85
C ASP A 325 -7.68 -5.83 -13.11
N GLU A 326 -7.69 -6.00 -11.79
CA GLU A 326 -8.88 -5.92 -10.93
C GLU A 326 -9.53 -4.52 -10.95
N THR A 327 -8.75 -3.44 -11.06
CA THR A 327 -9.30 -2.08 -11.28
C THR A 327 -9.99 -1.98 -12.62
N ILE A 328 -9.35 -2.43 -13.70
CA ILE A 328 -9.92 -2.38 -15.04
C ILE A 328 -11.23 -3.17 -15.08
N ALA A 329 -11.27 -4.33 -14.43
CA ALA A 329 -12.46 -5.17 -14.37
C ALA A 329 -13.63 -4.53 -13.61
N ALA A 330 -13.40 -3.51 -12.77
CA ALA A 330 -14.45 -2.87 -11.99
C ALA A 330 -15.50 -2.13 -12.86
N ILE A 331 -15.20 -1.80 -14.12
CA ILE A 331 -16.19 -1.22 -15.05
C ILE A 331 -17.23 -2.24 -15.54
N LEU A 332 -16.94 -3.54 -15.42
CA LEU A 332 -17.84 -4.61 -15.84
C LEU A 332 -18.95 -4.80 -14.81
N PRO A 333 -20.16 -5.25 -15.19
CA PRO A 333 -21.19 -5.65 -14.22
C PRO A 333 -20.68 -6.72 -13.25
N ALA A 334 -21.16 -6.71 -12.00
CA ALA A 334 -20.85 -7.80 -11.06
C ALA A 334 -21.50 -9.10 -11.57
N HIS A 335 -20.75 -10.20 -11.57
CA HIS A 335 -21.25 -11.53 -11.94
C HIS A 335 -22.09 -12.16 -10.84
#